data_AF-A0A2E2UCR3-F1
#
_entry.id   AF-A0A2E2UCR3-F1
#
_cell.length_a   1.000
_cell.length_b   1.000
_cell.length_c   1.000
_cell.angle_alpha   90.00
_cell.angle_beta   90.00
_cell.angle_gamma   90.00
#
_symmetry.space_group_name_H-M   'P 1'
#
loop_
_entity.id
_entity.type
_entity.pdbx_description
1 polymer ?
#
loop_
_entity_poly.entity_id
_entity_poly.type
_entity_poly.pdbx_seq_one_letter_code
_entity_poly.pdbx_strand_id
1 'polypeptide(L)'
;MVQETLNLQTDADIVPTISAYEDRDKACIVISNDEGEVLEIPKIWGPFKSMMGNHVYISQDNDSYEFLSILNSFLGHENLAVRIILGENYQTQDQRRAA
;
A
#
# COMPACT_ATOMS: atom_id res chain seq x y z
N MET A 1 -32.80 -0.32 31.08
CA MET A 1 -33.26 0.59 30.01
C MET A 1 -32.03 1.36 29.54
N VAL A 2 -31.41 0.92 28.43
CA VAL A 2 -31.32 1.60 27.11
C VAL A 2 -30.80 3.05 27.23
N GLN A 3 -29.79 3.53 26.51
CA GLN A 3 -29.13 3.02 25.29
C GLN A 3 -27.87 3.85 25.02
N GLU A 4 -26.82 3.16 24.57
CA GLU A 4 -25.83 3.57 23.56
C GLU A 4 -25.68 5.07 23.28
N THR A 5 -24.66 5.72 23.84
CA THR A 5 -24.08 6.90 23.20
C THR A 5 -23.23 6.45 22.03
N LEU A 6 -23.78 6.68 20.83
CA LEU A 6 -23.19 6.53 19.51
C LEU A 6 -21.67 6.79 19.48
N ASN A 7 -20.91 5.75 19.14
CA ASN A 7 -19.60 5.87 18.51
C ASN A 7 -19.80 6.49 17.12
N LEU A 8 -19.74 7.81 17.04
CA LEU A 8 -19.46 8.54 15.80
C LEU A 8 -17.97 8.87 15.79
N GLN A 9 -17.12 7.83 15.68
CA GLN A 9 -15.82 8.03 15.06
C GLN A 9 -16.08 8.13 13.57
N THR A 10 -16.11 9.36 13.07
CA THR A 10 -16.15 9.67 11.65
C THR A 10 -15.04 8.92 10.94
N ASP A 11 -15.42 7.98 10.07
CA ASP A 11 -14.60 7.20 9.12
C ASP A 11 -13.82 8.08 8.12
N ALA A 12 -13.85 9.42 8.27
CA ALA A 12 -13.35 10.40 7.32
C ALA A 12 -11.83 10.64 7.39
N ASP A 13 -11.12 10.03 8.34
CA ASP A 13 -9.68 10.27 8.58
C ASP A 13 -8.83 8.99 8.57
N ILE A 14 -9.41 7.85 8.16
CA ILE A 14 -8.64 6.60 8.07
C ILE A 14 -7.87 6.62 6.76
N VAL A 15 -6.58 6.96 6.84
CA VAL A 15 -5.67 6.80 5.71
C VAL A 15 -5.47 5.30 5.46
N PRO A 16 -5.89 4.76 4.29
CA PRO A 16 -5.69 3.37 3.95
C PRO A 16 -4.20 3.01 3.99
N THR A 17 -3.90 1.88 4.62
CA THR A 17 -2.55 1.35 4.72
C THR A 17 -2.41 0.13 3.80
N ILE A 18 -1.49 0.22 2.86
CA ILE A 18 -1.19 -0.82 1.88
C ILE A 18 0.12 -1.49 2.25
N SER A 19 0.10 -2.82 2.32
CA SER A 19 1.30 -3.63 2.47
C SER A 19 1.95 -3.83 1.10
N ALA A 20 3.26 -3.64 1.05
CA ALA A 20 4.08 -3.85 -0.13
C ALA A 20 5.34 -4.62 0.27
N TYR A 21 6.01 -5.27 -0.66
CA TYR A 21 7.32 -5.88 -0.40
C TYR A 21 8.30 -5.56 -1.52
N GLU A 22 9.59 -5.66 -1.21
CA GLU A 22 10.65 -5.46 -2.20
C GLU A 22 11.06 -6.79 -2.82
N ASP A 23 10.88 -6.91 -4.14
CA ASP A 23 11.52 -7.94 -4.95
C ASP A 23 12.93 -7.46 -5.34
N ARG A 24 13.94 -8.04 -4.68
CA ARG A 24 15.34 -7.65 -4.86
C ARG A 24 15.93 -8.15 -6.17
N ASP A 25 15.44 -9.28 -6.69
CA ASP A 25 15.91 -9.86 -7.94
C ASP A 25 15.45 -9.01 -9.13
N LYS A 26 14.20 -8.50 -9.07
CA LYS A 26 13.63 -7.62 -10.09
C LYS A 26 13.92 -6.13 -9.87
N ALA A 27 14.42 -5.76 -8.71
CA ALA A 27 14.58 -4.36 -8.28
C ALA A 27 13.26 -3.56 -8.34
N CYS A 28 12.18 -4.18 -7.88
CA CYS A 28 10.82 -3.62 -7.86
C CYS A 28 10.20 -3.65 -6.45
N ILE A 29 9.27 -2.74 -6.22
CA ILE A 29 8.29 -2.81 -5.15
C ILE A 29 7.06 -3.52 -5.69
N VAL A 30 6.51 -4.44 -4.91
CA VAL A 30 5.35 -5.24 -5.29
C VAL A 30 4.21 -4.95 -4.33
N ILE A 31 3.05 -4.59 -4.88
CA ILE A 31 1.80 -4.37 -4.17
C ILE A 31 0.78 -5.38 -4.67
N SER A 32 0.05 -6.01 -3.75
CA SER A 32 -1.05 -6.92 -4.09
C SER A 32 -2.39 -6.33 -3.61
N ASN A 33 -3.44 -6.52 -4.40
CA ASN A 33 -4.82 -6.18 -3.99
C ASN A 33 -5.58 -7.43 -3.51
N ASP A 34 -6.79 -7.23 -3.01
CA ASP A 34 -7.66 -8.30 -2.50
C ASP A 34 -8.17 -9.25 -3.61
N GLU A 35 -8.10 -8.83 -4.88
CA GLU A 35 -8.44 -9.65 -6.05
C GLU A 35 -7.28 -10.59 -6.46
N GLY A 36 -6.14 -10.51 -5.78
CA GLY A 36 -4.95 -11.29 -6.08
C GLY A 36 -4.14 -10.76 -7.27
N GLU A 37 -4.46 -9.55 -7.75
CA GLU A 37 -3.65 -8.87 -8.75
C GLU A 37 -2.39 -8.29 -8.13
N VAL A 38 -1.40 -8.04 -8.98
CA VAL A 38 -0.07 -7.59 -8.56
C VAL A 38 0.36 -6.38 -9.39
N LEU A 39 0.73 -5.31 -8.68
CA LEU A 39 1.34 -4.12 -9.25
C LEU A 39 2.84 -4.12 -8.92
N GLU A 40 3.66 -4.29 -9.96
CA GLU A 40 5.12 -4.21 -9.87
C GLU A 40 5.60 -2.81 -10.26
N ILE A 41 6.31 -2.15 -9.34
CA ILE A 41 6.75 -0.76 -9.48
C ILE A 41 8.28 -0.72 -9.40
N PRO A 42 8.98 -0.22 -10.43
CA PRO A 42 10.43 -0.10 -10.37
C PRO A 42 10.89 0.77 -9.19
N LYS A 43 11.88 0.34 -8.41
CA LYS A 43 12.37 1.10 -7.24
C LYS A 43 12.93 2.49 -7.59
N ILE A 44 13.34 2.67 -8.84
CA ILE A 44 13.90 3.94 -9.34
C ILE A 44 12.83 4.95 -9.76
N TRP A 45 11.55 4.59 -9.65
CA TRP A 45 10.44 5.38 -10.16
C TRP A 45 9.55 5.94 -9.05
N GLY A 46 9.00 7.11 -9.35
CA GLY A 46 7.95 7.75 -8.57
C GLY A 46 8.35 8.00 -7.10
N PRO A 47 7.44 7.75 -6.15
CA PRO A 47 7.62 8.08 -4.74
C PRO A 47 8.62 7.15 -4.02
N PHE A 48 9.07 6.09 -4.69
CA PHE A 48 10.09 5.17 -4.19
C PHE A 48 11.51 5.60 -4.57
N LYS A 49 11.64 6.53 -5.53
CA LYS A 49 12.93 7.10 -5.94
C LYS A 49 13.52 7.87 -4.76
N SER A 50 14.66 7.41 -4.25
CA SER A 50 15.37 7.97 -3.09
C SER A 50 14.71 7.74 -1.73
N MET A 51 13.82 6.75 -1.62
CA MET A 51 13.26 6.35 -0.33
C MET A 51 14.35 5.78 0.60
N MET A 52 14.51 6.36 1.78
CA MET A 52 15.45 5.90 2.82
C MET A 52 14.78 5.08 3.94
N GLY A 53 13.45 5.02 3.97
CA GLY A 53 12.67 4.31 5.01
C GLY A 53 11.97 3.06 4.49
N ASN A 54 11.06 2.52 5.32
CA ASN A 54 10.18 1.38 4.99
C ASN A 54 8.71 1.80 4.81
N HIS A 55 8.42 3.10 4.80
CA HIS A 55 7.07 3.59 4.55
C HIS A 55 7.09 4.79 3.60
N VAL A 56 6.06 4.87 2.76
CA VAL A 56 5.80 5.99 1.87
C VAL A 56 4.41 6.52 2.18
N TYR A 57 4.28 7.83 2.29
CA TYR A 57 2.98 8.48 2.44
C TYR A 57 2.72 9.34 1.22
N ILE A 58 1.57 9.13 0.59
CA ILE A 58 1.19 9.76 -0.67
C ILE A 58 -0.20 10.34 -0.49
N SER A 59 -0.36 11.62 -0.77
CA SER A 59 -1.61 12.36 -0.75
C SER A 59 -1.70 13.22 -1.99
N GLN A 60 -2.90 13.76 -2.26
CA GLN A 60 -3.10 14.71 -3.35
C GLN A 60 -2.14 15.90 -3.31
N ASP A 61 -1.70 16.32 -2.13
CA ASP A 61 -0.80 17.46 -1.95
C ASP A 61 0.68 17.15 -2.27
N ASN A 62 1.09 15.87 -2.20
CA ASN A 62 2.50 15.47 -2.33
C ASN A 62 2.76 14.48 -3.48
N ASP A 63 1.72 14.07 -4.21
CA ASP A 63 1.81 13.14 -5.33
C ASP A 63 2.40 13.78 -6.58
N SER A 64 3.71 13.97 -6.57
CA SER A 64 4.45 14.56 -7.69
C SER A 64 4.51 13.67 -8.94
N TYR A 65 3.98 12.45 -8.89
CA TYR A 65 4.15 11.42 -9.92
C TYR A 65 2.82 10.81 -10.38
N GLU A 66 1.69 11.38 -9.99
CA GLU A 66 0.34 10.86 -10.27
C GLU A 66 0.15 9.39 -9.83
N PHE A 67 0.95 8.96 -8.84
CA PHE A 67 0.96 7.59 -8.38
C PHE A 67 -0.29 7.23 -7.58
N LEU A 68 -0.91 8.20 -6.90
CA LEU A 68 -2.16 8.00 -6.19
C LEU A 68 -3.29 7.63 -7.17
N SER A 69 -3.32 8.24 -8.36
CA SER A 69 -4.28 7.90 -9.40
C SER A 69 -4.09 6.48 -9.94
N ILE A 70 -2.83 6.04 -10.11
CA ILE A 70 -2.51 4.67 -10.52
C ILE A 70 -2.95 3.68 -9.44
N LEU A 71 -2.64 3.97 -8.18
CA LEU A 71 -3.07 3.14 -7.05
C LEU A 71 -4.60 3.06 -6.95
N ASN A 72 -5.30 4.18 -7.07
CA ASN A 72 -6.75 4.20 -7.01
C ASN A 72 -7.37 3.38 -8.16
N SER A 73 -6.80 3.46 -9.37
CA SER A 73 -7.23 2.62 -10.49
C SER A 73 -6.96 1.14 -10.25
N PHE A 74 -5.86 0.79 -9.59
CA PHE A 74 -5.48 -0.60 -9.29
C PHE A 74 -6.27 -1.20 -8.13
N LEU A 75 -6.63 -0.39 -7.13
CA LEU A 75 -7.39 -0.82 -5.95
C LEU A 75 -8.90 -0.76 -6.16
N GLY A 76 -9.38 -0.10 -7.23
CA GLY A 76 -10.80 0.07 -7.50
C GLY A 76 -11.53 1.06 -6.57
N HIS A 77 -10.78 1.85 -5.79
CA HIS A 77 -11.33 2.80 -4.82
C HIS A 77 -10.60 4.14 -4.89
N GLU A 78 -11.33 5.24 -4.72
CA GLU A 78 -10.76 6.58 -4.68
C GLU A 78 -10.29 6.94 -3.28
N ASN A 79 -8.98 6.99 -3.08
CA ASN A 79 -8.35 7.43 -1.84
C ASN A 79 -7.74 8.82 -2.02
N LEU A 80 -7.93 9.68 -1.00
CA LEU A 80 -7.32 11.03 -0.95
C LEU A 80 -5.86 10.98 -0.48
N ALA A 81 -5.52 9.94 0.28
CA ALA A 81 -4.17 9.65 0.71
C ALA A 81 -4.02 8.14 0.94
N VAL A 82 -2.79 7.65 0.87
CA VAL A 82 -2.41 6.26 1.10
C VAL A 82 -1.09 6.24 1.87
N ARG A 83 -1.00 5.33 2.83
CA ARG A 83 0.26 4.93 3.44
C ARG A 83 0.68 3.57 2.91
N ILE A 84 1.87 3.47 2.37
CA ILE A 84 2.47 2.21 1.90
C ILE A 84 3.51 1.79 2.90
N ILE A 85 3.47 0.54 3.36
CA ILE A 85 4.45 -0.04 4.26
C ILE A 85 5.16 -1.19 3.54
N LEU A 86 6.47 -1.05 3.39
CA LEU A 86 7.34 -2.09 2.89
C LEU A 86 7.62 -3.10 4.01
N GLY A 87 7.10 -4.31 3.88
CA GLY A 87 7.46 -5.45 4.70
C GLY A 87 8.79 -6.08 4.27
N GLU A 88 9.37 -6.88 5.17
CA GLU A 88 10.49 -7.76 4.82
C GLU A 88 9.97 -8.94 3.98
N ASN A 89 10.71 -9.31 2.93
CA ASN A 89 10.36 -10.34 1.94
C ASN A 89 9.56 -11.54 2.49
N TYR A 90 8.33 -11.74 2.02
CA TYR A 90 7.49 -12.90 2.34
C TYR A 90 7.75 -14.11 1.41
N GLN A 91 8.94 -14.28 0.85
CA GLN A 91 9.26 -15.47 0.05
C GLN A 91 9.41 -16.77 0.87
N THR A 92 8.93 -16.87 2.12
CA THR A 92 9.24 -18.03 2.97
C THR A 92 8.13 -18.57 3.86
N GLN A 93 6.86 -18.61 3.43
CA GLN A 93 5.85 -19.40 4.17
C GLN A 93 5.10 -20.49 3.39
N ASP A 94 4.91 -20.39 2.07
CA ASP A 94 4.15 -21.43 1.34
C ASP A 94 4.98 -22.60 0.80
N GLN A 95 6.31 -22.48 0.69
CA GLN A 95 7.14 -23.59 0.17
C GLN A 95 7.67 -24.57 1.23
N ARG A 96 7.45 -24.34 2.53
CA ARG A 96 7.92 -25.25 3.60
C ARG A 96 6.86 -26.20 4.16
N ARG A 97 5.61 -26.12 3.70
CA ARG A 97 4.54 -27.06 4.11
C ARG A 97 4.32 -28.22 3.13
N ALA A 98 5.07 -28.27 2.02
CA ALA A 98 4.91 -29.28 0.97
C ALA A 98 6.18 -30.12 0.68
N ALA A 99 7.15 -30.14 1.60
CA ALA A 99 8.34 -31.00 1.52
C ALA A 99 8.41 -31.93 2.74
#